data_AF-A0AAD1UDA8-F1
#
_entry.id   AF-A0AAD1UDA8-F1
#
_cell.length_a   1.000
_cell.length_b   1.000
_cell.length_c   1.000
_cell.angle_alpha   90.00
_cell.angle_beta   90.00
_cell.angle_gamma   90.00
#
_symmetry.space_group_name_H-M   'P 1'
#
loop_
_entity.id
_entity.type
_entity.pdbx_description
1 polymer ?
#
loop_
_entity_poly.entity_id
_entity_poly.type
_entity_poly.pdbx_seq_one_letter_code
_entity_poly.pdbx_strand_id
1 'polypeptide(L)'
;MNGDKRAGMHSVDIKSVSPLEYRKKRLGRKVTLPDTFPEKVLEIESWIDKGEFVKEDLDELMLIYSQVVEYYNSINSEKASYYADRIQVTLMKPNVLERMMLSSKEPNEVLKKDQEIISKREQEKKMDHNQRSIKKTQEYNRKKKERSHEMIKEKKKTLEKSIEETHRAEDTSVDHVAKDLIKQSTDFHKRLAERRRKNGFINSCKNANSQSFFKFESTNLGNRFEKDSSTIIQNVSIIKKEASDIEDDESFSLELLNKLPDTTTSTLNITNKTPNAPPHDNLKIGTSLSEENEEEESEDELLEENLKEIWKECEKVFETIQVEKEEATNKFIEELTTKKFELIAELKAEMKIRLSQADNEQEKSSIEQEYQNKITKTEINLKREKDEGLSDIKNRFFKRKKSIMSKIDIESAKSKLKASFQSKNMSFLSTPSSHSFYLSPYEQSPKKAAQVEGLVSKEYVMKPSPKTLLSPSAPPKNMPKTPTRMKKIDFGLPN
;
A
#
# COMPACT_ATOMS: atom_id res chain seq x y z
N MET A 1 27.40 -22.79 24.04
CA MET A 1 26.75 -23.97 23.44
C MET A 1 25.45 -24.23 24.18
N ASN A 2 24.35 -23.63 23.74
CA ASN A 2 23.02 -23.87 24.33
C ASN A 2 22.15 -24.54 23.27
N GLY A 3 21.76 -25.78 23.55
CA GLY A 3 20.96 -26.63 22.66
C GLY A 3 19.47 -26.43 22.89
N ASP A 4 18.77 -26.05 21.83
CA ASP A 4 17.32 -25.96 21.78
C ASP A 4 16.69 -27.34 21.55
N LYS A 5 15.90 -27.81 22.51
CA LYS A 5 15.08 -29.02 22.41
C LYS A 5 13.66 -28.63 21.99
N ARG A 6 13.28 -28.88 20.73
CA ARG A 6 11.88 -28.79 20.27
C ARG A 6 11.12 -30.05 20.69
N ALA A 7 10.06 -29.86 21.47
CA ALA A 7 9.09 -30.89 21.83
C ALA A 7 8.14 -31.16 20.66
N GLY A 8 7.99 -32.43 20.29
CA GLY A 8 7.03 -32.90 19.29
C GLY A 8 5.61 -32.96 19.86
N MET A 9 4.65 -32.42 19.11
CA MET A 9 3.22 -32.61 19.36
C MET A 9 2.76 -33.92 18.74
N HIS A 10 2.35 -34.87 19.59
CA HIS A 10 1.62 -36.08 19.15
C HIS A 10 0.14 -35.74 18.97
N SER A 11 -0.39 -36.00 17.77
CA SER A 11 -1.83 -35.98 17.49
C SER A 11 -2.49 -37.21 18.12
N VAL A 12 -3.47 -36.99 19.00
CA VAL A 12 -4.22 -38.06 19.65
C VAL A 12 -5.46 -38.39 18.82
N ASP A 13 -5.52 -39.65 18.36
CA ASP A 13 -6.69 -40.24 17.71
C ASP A 13 -7.91 -40.26 18.66
N ILE A 14 -9.01 -39.64 18.23
CA ILE A 14 -10.28 -39.63 18.95
C ILE A 14 -11.06 -40.88 18.53
N LYS A 15 -10.96 -41.95 19.32
CA LYS A 15 -11.89 -43.09 19.25
C LYS A 15 -13.25 -42.67 19.81
N SER A 16 -14.32 -42.97 19.07
CA SER A 16 -15.71 -42.69 19.43
C SER A 16 -16.13 -43.43 20.71
N VAL A 17 -16.28 -42.68 21.79
CA VAL A 17 -16.75 -43.17 23.10
C VAL A 17 -18.28 -43.28 23.10
N SER A 18 -18.82 -44.37 23.64
CA SER A 18 -20.26 -44.62 23.67
C SER A 18 -21.03 -43.57 24.53
N PRO A 19 -22.28 -43.21 24.20
CA PRO A 19 -23.06 -42.21 24.94
C PRO A 19 -23.24 -42.53 26.45
N LEU A 20 -23.17 -43.81 26.84
CA LEU A 20 -23.25 -44.25 28.22
C LEU A 20 -21.95 -44.02 29.02
N GLU A 21 -20.78 -44.16 28.38
CA GLU A 21 -19.49 -43.81 29.00
C GLU A 21 -19.32 -42.30 29.17
N TYR A 22 -19.94 -41.51 28.28
CA TYR A 22 -20.01 -40.06 28.42
C TYR A 22 -20.78 -39.63 29.69
N ARG A 23 -21.81 -40.40 30.08
CA ARG A 23 -22.61 -40.15 31.28
C ARG A 23 -21.84 -40.48 32.57
N LYS A 24 -21.06 -41.57 32.59
CA LYS A 24 -20.20 -41.93 33.74
C LYS A 24 -19.02 -40.97 33.97
N LYS A 25 -18.39 -40.45 32.92
CA LYS A 25 -17.24 -39.52 33.04
C LYS A 25 -17.61 -38.14 33.61
N ARG A 26 -18.89 -37.75 33.61
CA ARG A 26 -19.36 -36.48 34.21
C ARG A 26 -19.63 -36.54 35.71
N LEU A 27 -19.82 -37.72 36.29
CA LEU A 27 -20.11 -37.90 37.72
C LEU A 27 -18.93 -37.52 38.66
N GLY A 28 -17.73 -37.34 38.13
CA GLY A 28 -16.57 -36.85 38.90
C GLY A 28 -16.48 -35.33 39.04
N ARG A 29 -17.33 -34.56 38.36
CA ARG A 29 -17.43 -33.11 38.54
C ARG A 29 -18.60 -32.86 39.48
N LYS A 30 -18.37 -32.08 40.55
CA LYS A 30 -19.44 -31.59 41.43
C LYS A 30 -20.53 -30.99 40.54
N VAL A 31 -21.66 -31.68 40.41
CA VAL A 31 -22.82 -31.18 39.69
C VAL A 31 -23.26 -29.97 40.48
N THR A 32 -23.22 -28.78 39.89
CA THR A 32 -23.77 -27.57 40.48
C THR A 32 -24.90 -27.10 39.58
N LEU A 33 -26.05 -26.78 40.16
CA LEU A 33 -27.14 -26.18 39.40
C LEU A 33 -26.73 -24.78 38.92
N PRO A 34 -27.11 -24.38 37.69
CA PRO A 34 -26.91 -23.01 37.22
C PRO A 34 -27.64 -22.00 38.12
N ASP A 35 -27.05 -20.83 38.35
CA ASP A 35 -27.64 -19.80 39.22
C ASP A 35 -29.00 -19.27 38.69
N THR A 36 -29.23 -19.37 37.37
CA THR A 36 -30.48 -18.97 36.70
C THR A 36 -31.57 -20.05 36.74
N PHE A 37 -31.33 -21.17 37.43
CA PHE A 37 -32.25 -22.29 37.50
C PHE A 37 -33.67 -21.91 38.00
N PRO A 38 -33.82 -21.20 39.14
CA PRO A 38 -35.15 -20.91 39.68
C PRO A 38 -35.98 -20.03 38.75
N GLU A 39 -35.35 -19.05 38.13
CA GLU A 39 -36.00 -18.11 37.21
C GLU A 39 -36.51 -18.83 35.96
N LYS A 40 -35.67 -19.66 35.34
CA LYS A 40 -36.05 -20.42 34.15
C LYS A 40 -37.17 -21.42 34.38
N VAL A 41 -37.15 -22.13 35.51
CA VAL A 41 -38.24 -23.07 35.85
C VAL A 41 -39.55 -22.32 36.01
N LEU A 42 -39.54 -21.22 36.76
CA LEU A 42 -40.75 -20.43 36.99
C LEU A 42 -41.31 -19.82 35.71
N GLU A 43 -40.45 -19.34 34.82
CA GLU A 43 -40.85 -18.79 33.53
C GLU A 43 -41.54 -19.86 32.66
N ILE A 44 -40.91 -21.02 32.49
CA ILE A 44 -41.45 -22.09 31.65
C ILE A 44 -42.72 -22.69 32.27
N GLU A 45 -42.77 -22.87 33.59
CA GLU A 45 -43.99 -23.33 34.28
C GLU A 45 -45.15 -22.35 34.10
N SER A 46 -44.89 -21.05 34.16
CA SER A 46 -45.89 -20.01 33.92
C SER A 46 -46.48 -20.09 32.51
N TRP A 47 -45.65 -20.37 31.49
CA TRP A 47 -46.13 -20.57 30.13
C TRP A 47 -46.96 -21.85 30.00
N ILE A 48 -46.56 -22.94 30.66
CA ILE A 48 -47.31 -24.19 30.68
C ILE A 48 -48.68 -24.01 31.36
N ASP A 49 -48.73 -23.29 32.48
CA ASP A 49 -49.98 -23.03 33.21
C ASP A 49 -50.95 -22.16 32.39
N LYS A 50 -50.42 -21.23 31.60
CA LYS A 50 -51.21 -20.42 30.67
C LYS A 50 -51.68 -21.19 29.42
N GLY A 51 -51.11 -22.36 29.16
CA GLY A 51 -51.34 -23.11 27.92
C GLY A 51 -50.64 -22.51 26.70
N GLU A 52 -49.74 -21.53 26.90
CA GLU A 52 -49.01 -20.80 25.87
C GLU A 52 -47.59 -21.37 25.69
N PHE A 53 -47.46 -22.68 25.55
CA PHE A 53 -46.16 -23.35 25.46
C PHE A 53 -46.05 -24.22 24.20
N VAL A 54 -44.83 -24.38 23.71
CA VAL A 54 -44.48 -25.30 22.61
C VAL A 54 -43.89 -26.58 23.20
N LYS A 55 -43.83 -27.66 22.41
CA LYS A 55 -43.30 -28.95 22.86
C LYS A 55 -41.85 -28.82 23.36
N GLU A 56 -41.06 -27.97 22.72
CA GLU A 56 -39.68 -27.70 23.11
C GLU A 56 -39.57 -27.11 24.51
N ASP A 57 -40.51 -26.25 24.93
CA ASP A 57 -40.52 -25.66 26.27
C ASP A 57 -40.79 -26.74 27.33
N LEU A 58 -41.69 -27.68 27.03
CA LEU A 58 -41.96 -28.83 27.89
C LEU A 58 -40.72 -29.75 27.98
N ASP A 59 -40.08 -30.05 26.84
CA ASP A 59 -38.86 -30.87 26.80
C ASP A 59 -37.70 -30.20 27.57
N GLU A 60 -37.56 -28.89 27.47
CA GLU A 60 -36.58 -28.10 28.24
C GLU A 60 -36.89 -28.15 29.74
N LEU A 61 -38.15 -27.98 30.15
CA LEU A 61 -38.54 -28.09 31.55
C LEU A 61 -38.27 -29.50 32.11
N MET A 62 -38.57 -30.55 31.34
CA MET A 62 -38.31 -31.94 31.75
C MET A 62 -36.81 -32.21 31.90
N LEU A 63 -35.99 -31.66 31.00
CA LEU A 63 -34.54 -31.76 31.08
C LEU A 63 -34.01 -31.04 32.33
N ILE A 64 -34.50 -29.83 32.60
CA ILE A 64 -34.12 -29.04 33.77
C ILE A 64 -34.51 -29.78 35.06
N TYR A 65 -35.73 -30.30 35.16
CA TYR A 65 -36.13 -31.08 36.33
C TYR A 65 -35.33 -32.36 36.50
N SER A 66 -35.00 -33.07 35.42
CA SER A 66 -34.16 -34.27 35.48
C SER A 66 -32.77 -33.96 36.04
N GLN A 67 -32.16 -32.83 35.64
CA GLN A 67 -30.86 -32.38 36.16
C GLN A 67 -30.93 -32.03 37.66
N VAL A 68 -32.04 -31.46 38.10
CA VAL A 68 -32.27 -31.07 39.50
C VAL A 68 -32.47 -32.29 40.39
N VAL A 69 -33.23 -33.27 39.91
CA VAL A 69 -33.38 -34.56 40.59
C VAL A 69 -32.02 -35.24 40.71
N GLU A 70 -31.21 -35.25 39.64
CA GLU A 70 -29.85 -35.80 39.67
C GLU A 70 -28.96 -35.05 40.68
N TYR A 71 -29.00 -33.72 40.69
CA TYR A 71 -28.28 -32.89 41.65
C TYR A 71 -28.68 -33.18 43.10
N TYR A 72 -29.97 -33.11 43.43
CA TYR A 72 -30.45 -33.32 44.80
C TYR A 72 -30.27 -34.77 45.26
N ASN A 73 -30.36 -35.75 44.36
CA ASN A 73 -29.99 -37.13 44.65
C ASN A 73 -28.50 -37.27 44.98
N SER A 74 -27.61 -36.56 44.26
CA SER A 74 -26.16 -36.61 44.51
C SER A 74 -25.76 -36.09 45.90
N ILE A 75 -26.59 -35.23 46.49
CA ILE A 75 -26.40 -34.70 47.86
C ILE A 75 -27.36 -35.34 48.88
N ASN A 76 -28.04 -36.44 48.51
CA ASN A 76 -29.03 -37.16 49.34
C ASN A 76 -30.08 -36.25 49.99
N SER A 77 -30.58 -35.26 49.25
CA SER A 77 -31.61 -34.36 49.74
C SER A 77 -33.01 -34.87 49.38
N GLU A 78 -33.94 -34.82 50.34
CA GLU A 78 -35.37 -35.12 50.14
C GLU A 78 -36.02 -34.22 49.07
N LYS A 79 -35.40 -33.09 48.72
CA LYS A 79 -35.86 -32.25 47.60
C LYS A 79 -35.87 -33.00 46.26
N ALA A 80 -35.08 -34.06 46.12
CA ALA A 80 -35.08 -34.86 44.89
C ALA A 80 -36.44 -35.53 44.62
N SER A 81 -37.11 -36.06 45.66
CA SER A 81 -38.45 -36.64 45.48
C SER A 81 -39.47 -35.56 45.13
N TYR A 82 -39.41 -34.40 45.78
CA TYR A 82 -40.28 -33.26 45.46
C TYR A 82 -40.23 -32.87 43.97
N TYR A 83 -39.04 -32.77 43.37
CA TYR A 83 -38.91 -32.44 41.95
C TYR A 83 -39.30 -33.61 41.03
N ALA A 84 -39.10 -34.86 41.46
CA ALA A 84 -39.58 -36.03 40.72
C ALA A 84 -41.12 -36.08 40.68
N ASP A 85 -41.79 -35.76 41.79
CA ASP A 85 -43.24 -35.66 41.85
C ASP A 85 -43.75 -34.49 40.99
N ARG A 86 -43.03 -33.37 40.98
CA ARG A 86 -43.37 -32.20 40.15
C ARG A 86 -43.31 -32.51 38.65
N ILE A 87 -42.39 -33.35 38.20
CA ILE A 87 -42.37 -33.87 36.82
C ILE A 87 -43.68 -34.60 36.51
N GLN A 88 -44.07 -35.55 37.38
CA GLN A 88 -45.28 -36.35 37.18
C GLN A 88 -46.53 -35.45 37.15
N VAL A 89 -46.66 -34.54 38.12
CA VAL A 89 -47.77 -33.58 38.19
C VAL A 89 -47.84 -32.73 36.92
N THR A 90 -46.70 -32.25 36.41
CA THR A 90 -46.65 -31.43 35.20
C THR A 90 -47.09 -32.20 33.96
N LEU A 91 -46.64 -33.45 33.80
CA LEU A 91 -47.02 -34.30 32.68
C LEU A 91 -48.50 -34.71 32.71
N MET A 92 -49.12 -34.72 33.89
CA MET A 92 -50.54 -35.01 34.05
C MET A 92 -51.46 -33.79 33.90
N LYS A 93 -50.92 -32.57 33.69
CA LYS A 93 -51.74 -31.38 33.45
C LYS A 93 -52.56 -31.53 32.16
N PRO A 94 -53.86 -31.18 32.15
CA PRO A 94 -54.73 -31.33 30.97
C PRO A 94 -54.16 -30.66 29.71
N ASN A 95 -53.64 -29.43 29.84
CA ASN A 95 -53.04 -28.68 28.72
C ASN A 95 -51.81 -29.39 28.13
N VAL A 96 -51.03 -30.06 28.99
CA VAL A 96 -49.85 -30.83 28.58
C VAL A 96 -50.26 -32.11 27.86
N LEU A 97 -51.22 -32.84 28.42
CA LEU A 97 -51.76 -34.07 27.81
C LEU A 97 -52.40 -33.80 26.45
N GLU A 98 -53.22 -32.75 26.34
CA GLU A 98 -53.85 -32.35 25.08
C GLU A 98 -52.79 -32.07 24.01
N ARG A 99 -51.75 -31.28 24.35
CA ARG A 99 -50.67 -30.94 23.42
C ARG A 99 -49.83 -32.17 23.02
N MET A 100 -49.54 -33.07 23.97
CA MET A 100 -48.85 -34.32 23.68
C MET A 100 -49.70 -35.25 22.80
N MET A 101 -51.02 -35.32 23.02
CA MET A 101 -51.93 -36.12 22.20
C MET A 101 -52.09 -35.59 20.77
N LEU A 102 -52.22 -34.26 20.61
CA LEU A 102 -52.29 -33.61 19.29
C LEU A 102 -51.02 -33.82 18.46
N SER A 103 -49.87 -34.00 19.11
CA SER A 103 -48.62 -34.36 18.40
C SER A 103 -48.55 -35.80 17.91
N SER A 104 -49.44 -36.69 18.39
CA SER A 104 -49.49 -38.12 17.99
C SER A 104 -50.68 -38.48 17.09
N LYS A 105 -51.71 -37.62 17.02
CA LYS A 105 -52.88 -37.76 16.15
C LYS A 105 -52.98 -36.57 15.19
N GLU A 106 -52.37 -36.65 14.01
CA GLU A 106 -53.13 -36.43 12.77
C GLU A 106 -52.31 -36.72 11.49
N PRO A 107 -52.94 -37.30 10.46
CA PRO A 107 -52.34 -37.60 9.17
C PRO A 107 -52.53 -36.47 8.13
N ASN A 108 -51.42 -36.09 7.51
CA ASN A 108 -51.22 -35.99 6.05
C ASN A 108 -51.65 -34.80 5.16
N GLU A 109 -52.34 -33.72 5.57
CA GLU A 109 -52.58 -32.61 4.60
C GLU A 109 -52.31 -31.18 5.10
N VAL A 110 -52.32 -30.90 6.40
CA VAL A 110 -51.95 -29.56 6.93
C VAL A 110 -50.44 -29.40 7.10
N LEU A 111 -49.70 -30.51 7.18
CA LEU A 111 -48.24 -30.58 7.35
C LEU A 111 -47.44 -29.92 6.23
N LYS A 112 -47.97 -29.74 5.01
CA LYS A 112 -47.23 -29.07 3.94
C LYS A 112 -47.08 -27.56 4.14
N LYS A 113 -48.10 -26.89 4.71
CA LYS A 113 -48.02 -25.44 4.99
C LYS A 113 -47.23 -25.16 6.27
N ASP A 114 -47.38 -25.99 7.30
CA ASP A 114 -46.61 -25.83 8.53
C ASP A 114 -45.16 -26.32 8.40
N GLN A 115 -44.86 -27.36 7.59
CA GLN A 115 -43.46 -27.64 7.21
C GLN A 115 -42.86 -26.52 6.37
N GLU A 116 -43.62 -25.85 5.51
CA GLU A 116 -43.09 -24.71 4.75
C GLU A 116 -42.79 -23.51 5.67
N ILE A 117 -43.62 -23.28 6.70
CA ILE A 117 -43.39 -22.25 7.72
C ILE A 117 -42.23 -22.62 8.64
N ILE A 118 -42.09 -23.88 9.05
CA ILE A 118 -40.99 -24.37 9.89
C ILE A 118 -39.67 -24.39 9.08
N SER A 119 -39.72 -24.81 7.81
CA SER A 119 -38.56 -24.79 6.92
C SER A 119 -38.15 -23.34 6.58
N LYS A 120 -39.10 -22.41 6.43
CA LYS A 120 -38.81 -20.97 6.37
C LYS A 120 -38.18 -20.45 7.65
N ARG A 121 -38.69 -20.79 8.84
CA ARG A 121 -38.10 -20.39 10.12
C ARG A 121 -36.71 -20.99 10.37
N GLU A 122 -36.46 -22.22 9.93
CA GLU A 122 -35.12 -22.81 9.98
C GLU A 122 -34.16 -22.17 8.98
N GLN A 123 -34.61 -21.86 7.76
CA GLN A 123 -33.82 -21.07 6.81
C GLN A 123 -33.54 -19.67 7.34
N GLU A 124 -34.50 -19.05 8.02
CA GLU A 124 -34.36 -17.74 8.64
C GLU A 124 -33.36 -17.80 9.81
N LYS A 125 -33.44 -18.80 10.70
CA LYS A 125 -32.42 -19.03 11.74
C LYS A 125 -31.03 -19.32 11.16
N LYS A 126 -30.93 -20.05 10.05
CA LYS A 126 -29.66 -20.30 9.34
C LYS A 126 -29.14 -19.03 8.66
N MET A 127 -30.01 -18.21 8.08
CA MET A 127 -29.64 -16.89 7.55
C MET A 127 -29.19 -15.97 8.67
N ASP A 128 -29.86 -15.95 9.81
CA ASP A 128 -29.53 -15.08 10.94
C ASP A 128 -28.19 -15.50 11.58
N HIS A 129 -27.94 -16.80 11.69
CA HIS A 129 -26.64 -17.34 12.11
C HIS A 129 -25.53 -17.00 11.10
N ASN A 130 -25.79 -17.13 9.79
CA ASN A 130 -24.85 -16.77 8.74
C ASN A 130 -24.62 -15.25 8.67
N GLN A 131 -25.65 -14.44 8.94
CA GLN A 131 -25.53 -12.98 8.97
C GLN A 131 -24.72 -12.54 10.20
N ARG A 132 -24.87 -13.22 11.35
CA ARG A 132 -24.02 -13.03 12.53
C ARG A 132 -22.58 -13.45 12.28
N SER A 133 -22.32 -14.55 11.56
CA SER A 133 -20.96 -14.96 11.22
C SER A 133 -20.31 -13.95 10.27
N ILE A 134 -21.03 -13.48 9.25
CA ILE A 134 -20.59 -12.41 8.34
C ILE A 134 -20.26 -11.13 9.10
N LYS A 135 -21.14 -10.69 10.02
CA LYS A 135 -20.89 -9.50 10.87
C LYS A 135 -19.63 -9.66 11.72
N LYS A 136 -19.40 -10.82 12.33
CA LYS A 136 -18.18 -11.10 13.10
C LYS A 136 -16.92 -11.05 12.23
N THR A 137 -16.97 -11.60 11.01
CA THR A 137 -15.84 -11.53 10.06
C THR A 137 -15.58 -10.11 9.60
N GLN A 138 -16.63 -9.32 9.33
CA GLN A 138 -16.50 -7.90 8.99
C GLN A 138 -15.90 -7.09 10.14
N GLU A 139 -16.35 -7.32 11.37
CA GLU A 139 -15.82 -6.64 12.56
C GLU A 139 -14.34 -7.00 12.81
N TYR A 140 -13.97 -8.27 12.65
CA TYR A 140 -12.58 -8.70 12.70
C TYR A 140 -11.71 -7.99 11.66
N ASN A 141 -12.19 -7.90 10.42
CA ASN A 141 -11.49 -7.18 9.35
C ASN A 141 -11.41 -5.68 9.63
N ARG A 142 -12.45 -5.07 10.22
CA ARG A 142 -12.46 -3.66 10.63
C ARG A 142 -11.39 -3.40 11.69
N LYS A 143 -11.36 -4.21 12.75
CA LYS A 143 -10.34 -4.14 13.81
C LYS A 143 -8.92 -4.36 13.28
N LYS A 144 -8.75 -5.26 12.31
CA LYS A 144 -7.44 -5.49 11.65
C LYS A 144 -6.99 -4.25 10.85
N LYS A 145 -7.89 -3.61 10.10
CA LYS A 145 -7.60 -2.36 9.39
C LYS A 145 -7.26 -1.22 10.34
N GLU A 146 -8.00 -1.11 11.45
CA GLU A 146 -7.79 -0.10 12.49
C GLU A 146 -6.40 -0.23 13.13
N ARG A 147 -6.00 -1.44 13.53
CA ARG A 147 -4.63 -1.71 14.02
C ARG A 147 -3.55 -1.40 13.00
N SER A 148 -3.78 -1.70 11.73
CA SER A 148 -2.84 -1.37 10.65
C SER A 148 -2.68 0.13 10.48
N HIS A 149 -3.78 0.88 10.55
CA HIS A 149 -3.77 2.34 10.46
C HIS A 149 -3.06 2.97 11.66
N GLU A 150 -3.25 2.43 12.86
CA GLU A 150 -2.59 2.87 14.08
C GLU A 150 -1.06 2.66 14.02
N MET A 151 -0.61 1.50 13.52
CA MET A 151 0.83 1.27 13.25
C MET A 151 1.40 2.25 12.22
N ILE A 152 0.66 2.55 11.14
CA ILE A 152 1.11 3.52 10.13
C ILE A 152 1.23 4.92 10.74
N LYS A 153 0.26 5.32 11.57
CA LYS A 153 0.28 6.60 12.28
C LYS A 153 1.47 6.69 13.23
N GLU A 154 1.78 5.62 13.94
CA GLU A 154 2.94 5.54 14.82
C GLU A 154 4.26 5.63 14.04
N LYS A 155 4.39 4.86 12.94
CA LYS A 155 5.56 4.93 12.04
C LYS A 155 5.76 6.33 11.44
N LYS A 156 4.68 7.01 11.04
CA LYS A 156 4.74 8.39 10.55
C LYS A 156 5.25 9.33 11.62
N LYS A 157 4.76 9.21 12.85
CA LYS A 157 5.19 10.03 14.00
C LYS A 157 6.66 9.80 14.35
N THR A 158 7.16 8.56 14.26
CA THR A 158 8.58 8.27 14.48
C THR A 158 9.46 8.85 13.37
N LEU A 159 9.00 8.79 12.11
CA LEU A 159 9.74 9.36 10.98
C LEU A 159 9.82 10.88 11.08
N GLU A 160 8.72 11.55 11.43
CA GLU A 160 8.65 13.00 11.60
C GLU A 160 9.62 13.48 12.70
N LYS A 161 9.69 12.75 13.82
CA LYS A 161 10.71 13.00 14.86
C LYS A 161 12.14 12.83 14.36
N SER A 162 12.39 11.80 13.56
CA SER A 162 13.72 11.56 13.00
C SER A 162 14.15 12.69 12.05
N ILE A 163 13.21 13.22 11.26
CA ILE A 163 13.46 14.36 10.35
C ILE A 163 13.74 15.65 11.16
N GLU A 164 12.97 15.88 12.22
CA GLU A 164 13.19 17.03 13.11
C GLU A 164 14.56 16.97 13.81
N GLU A 165 15.00 15.78 14.20
CA GLU A 165 16.33 15.57 14.78
C GLU A 165 17.46 15.81 13.76
N THR A 166 17.29 15.38 12.51
CA THR A 166 18.27 15.67 11.44
C THR A 166 18.38 17.17 11.15
N HIS A 167 17.26 17.90 11.09
CA HIS A 167 17.30 19.35 10.87
C HIS A 167 17.98 20.08 12.03
N ARG A 168 17.71 19.69 13.28
CA ARG A 168 18.43 20.27 14.44
C ARG A 168 19.92 20.00 14.38
N ALA A 169 20.34 18.80 13.94
CA ALA A 169 21.76 18.50 13.78
C ALA A 169 22.41 19.35 12.67
N GLU A 170 21.72 19.54 11.55
CA GLU A 170 22.17 20.42 10.46
C GLU A 170 22.32 21.89 10.92
N ASP A 171 21.32 22.43 11.62
CA ASP A 171 21.37 23.80 12.15
C ASP A 171 22.55 23.99 13.10
N THR A 172 22.81 23.03 13.99
CA THR A 172 23.98 23.10 14.88
C THR A 172 25.30 23.04 14.14
N SER A 173 25.38 22.29 13.03
CA SER A 173 26.57 22.20 12.18
C SER A 173 26.83 23.53 11.44
N VAL A 174 25.79 24.13 10.86
CA VAL A 174 25.88 25.45 10.21
C VAL A 174 26.35 26.52 11.19
N ASP A 175 25.83 26.53 12.42
CA ASP A 175 26.26 27.44 13.47
C ASP A 175 27.74 27.26 13.85
N HIS A 176 28.25 26.02 13.86
CA HIS A 176 29.67 25.75 14.12
C HIS A 176 30.55 26.26 12.98
N VAL A 177 30.16 26.01 11.73
CA VAL A 177 30.88 26.51 10.55
C VAL A 177 30.89 28.05 10.54
N ALA A 178 29.77 28.70 10.84
CA ALA A 178 29.68 30.15 10.92
C ALA A 178 30.59 30.73 12.01
N LYS A 179 30.60 30.13 13.21
CA LYS A 179 31.49 30.52 14.31
C LYS A 179 32.96 30.38 13.94
N ASP A 180 33.34 29.28 13.28
CA ASP A 180 34.70 29.06 12.83
C ASP A 180 35.12 30.05 11.74
N LEU A 181 34.22 30.40 10.80
CA LEU A 181 34.48 31.41 9.78
C LEU A 181 34.69 32.80 10.39
N ILE A 182 33.84 33.17 11.35
CA ILE A 182 33.99 34.42 12.10
C ILE A 182 35.32 34.43 12.84
N LYS A 183 35.68 33.34 13.52
CA LYS A 183 36.96 33.20 14.22
C LYS A 183 38.15 33.38 13.27
N GLN A 184 38.15 32.68 12.13
CA GLN A 184 39.20 32.80 11.12
C GLN A 184 39.32 34.23 10.59
N SER A 185 38.18 34.90 10.33
CA SER A 185 38.15 36.30 9.91
C SER A 185 38.74 37.23 10.96
N THR A 186 38.37 37.07 12.24
CA THR A 186 38.91 37.89 13.33
C THR A 186 40.42 37.68 13.51
N ASP A 187 40.90 36.43 13.43
CA ASP A 187 42.33 36.11 13.51
C ASP A 187 43.12 36.68 12.33
N PHE A 188 42.51 36.72 11.14
CA PHE A 188 43.09 37.38 9.97
C PHE A 188 43.22 38.90 10.17
N HIS A 189 42.15 39.56 10.62
CA HIS A 189 42.16 41.01 10.91
C HIS A 189 43.19 41.35 12.01
N LYS A 190 43.30 40.51 13.04
CA LYS A 190 44.30 40.65 14.11
C LYS A 190 45.73 40.56 13.56
N ARG A 191 46.01 39.57 12.71
CA ARG A 191 47.32 39.42 12.02
C ARG A 191 47.64 40.60 11.10
N LEU A 192 46.65 41.12 10.38
CA LEU A 192 46.79 42.32 9.55
C LEU A 192 47.11 43.57 10.37
N ALA A 193 46.39 43.80 11.46
CA ALA A 193 46.64 44.92 12.37
C ALA A 193 48.04 44.84 13.00
N GLU A 194 48.48 43.64 13.37
CA GLU A 194 49.83 43.41 13.91
C GLU A 194 50.93 43.72 12.87
N ARG A 195 50.75 43.30 11.62
CA ARG A 195 51.67 43.69 10.52
C ARG A 195 51.71 45.19 10.30
N ARG A 196 50.56 45.88 10.34
CA ARG A 196 50.52 47.35 10.21
C ARG A 196 51.28 48.04 11.34
N ARG A 197 51.15 47.56 12.59
CA ARG A 197 51.92 48.07 13.73
C ARG A 197 53.43 47.82 13.56
N LYS A 198 53.83 46.62 13.12
CA LYS A 198 55.24 46.27 12.87
C LYS A 198 55.85 47.10 11.73
N ASN A 199 55.13 47.30 10.63
CA ASN A 199 55.62 48.12 9.51
C ASN A 199 55.65 49.62 9.82
N GLY A 200 54.72 50.13 10.64
CA GLY A 200 54.77 51.51 11.13
C GLY A 200 56.01 51.80 11.98
N PHE A 201 56.51 50.80 12.72
CA PHE A 201 57.73 50.94 13.52
C PHE A 201 59.02 50.95 12.67
N ILE A 202 59.03 50.29 11.51
CA ILE A 202 60.22 50.19 10.65
C ILE A 202 60.44 51.48 9.84
N ASN A 203 59.38 52.22 9.52
CA ASN A 203 59.49 53.48 8.77
C ASN A 203 59.76 54.72 9.64
N SER A 204 59.81 54.57 10.96
CA SER A 204 60.16 55.68 11.88
C SER A 204 61.67 55.78 12.17
N CYS A 205 62.48 54.79 11.75
CA CYS A 205 63.88 54.70 12.15
C CYS A 205 64.85 54.48 10.99
N LYS A 206 64.58 54.97 9.77
CA LYS A 206 65.58 55.02 8.68
C LYS A 206 65.41 56.25 7.81
N ASN A 207 65.70 57.42 8.39
CA ASN A 207 66.20 58.55 7.61
C ASN A 207 67.58 58.91 8.12
N ALA A 208 68.55 58.03 7.84
CA ALA A 208 69.97 58.34 7.84
C ALA A 208 70.69 57.24 7.06
N ASN A 209 70.96 57.54 5.79
CA ASN A 209 72.20 57.18 5.11
C ASN A 209 72.54 55.68 4.93
N SER A 210 72.17 55.09 3.79
CA SER A 210 73.07 54.14 3.11
C SER A 210 72.66 53.90 1.65
N GLN A 211 73.52 54.36 0.75
CA GLN A 211 73.73 53.68 -0.53
C GLN A 211 74.20 52.25 -0.26
N SER A 212 73.59 51.25 -0.89
CA SER A 212 74.32 50.25 -1.69
C SER A 212 73.38 49.20 -2.29
N PHE A 213 73.63 48.96 -3.59
CA PHE A 213 73.73 47.65 -4.23
C PHE A 213 72.84 46.51 -3.72
N PHE A 214 71.80 46.17 -4.47
CA PHE A 214 71.63 44.80 -4.98
C PHE A 214 70.82 44.84 -6.28
N LYS A 215 71.50 44.49 -7.37
CA LYS A 215 70.97 44.29 -8.71
C LYS A 215 70.66 42.79 -8.80
N PHE A 216 69.39 42.40 -8.89
CA PHE A 216 69.01 41.00 -9.07
C PHE A 216 68.84 40.75 -10.56
N GLU A 217 69.77 39.99 -11.14
CA GLU A 217 69.75 39.54 -12.53
C GLU A 217 68.79 38.37 -12.71
N SER A 218 67.97 38.47 -13.75
CA SER A 218 67.11 37.42 -14.25
C SER A 218 67.89 36.52 -15.19
N THR A 219 68.11 35.25 -14.85
CA THR A 219 68.60 34.24 -15.80
C THR A 219 67.84 32.93 -15.69
N ASN A 220 67.08 32.65 -16.76
CA ASN A 220 67.04 31.40 -17.52
C ASN A 220 67.79 30.19 -16.94
N LEU A 221 67.07 29.09 -16.70
CA LEU A 221 67.58 27.72 -16.79
C LEU A 221 66.43 26.81 -17.23
N GLY A 222 66.51 26.35 -18.48
CA GLY A 222 65.65 25.33 -19.04
C GLY A 222 66.24 23.92 -18.89
N ASN A 223 65.34 22.95 -19.04
CA ASN A 223 65.52 21.58 -19.53
C ASN A 223 66.47 20.62 -18.80
N ARG A 224 65.88 19.54 -18.25
CA ARG A 224 66.05 18.13 -18.68
C ARG A 224 65.55 17.19 -17.58
N PHE A 225 64.53 16.38 -17.87
CA PHE A 225 64.51 14.95 -17.57
C PHE A 225 63.36 14.30 -18.34
N GLU A 226 63.72 13.50 -19.35
CA GLU A 226 62.86 12.54 -20.01
C GLU A 226 62.94 11.19 -19.28
N LYS A 227 61.82 10.46 -19.40
CA LYS A 227 61.70 9.02 -19.65
C LYS A 227 61.45 8.02 -18.50
N ASP A 228 60.44 7.21 -18.83
CA ASP A 228 60.18 5.81 -18.47
C ASP A 228 59.51 5.50 -17.13
N SER A 229 58.20 5.24 -17.18
CA SER A 229 57.64 3.92 -16.83
C SER A 229 56.13 3.86 -17.06
N SER A 230 55.77 3.15 -18.13
CA SER A 230 54.47 2.52 -18.32
C SER A 230 54.27 1.42 -17.27
N THR A 231 53.21 1.50 -16.46
CA THR A 231 52.72 0.36 -15.69
C THR A 231 51.20 0.32 -15.73
N ILE A 232 50.73 -0.47 -16.68
CA ILE A 232 49.59 -1.41 -16.60
C ILE A 232 48.71 -1.27 -15.36
N ILE A 233 47.48 -0.80 -15.55
CA ILE A 233 46.34 -1.16 -14.68
C ILE A 233 45.30 -1.85 -15.56
N GLN A 234 45.47 -3.16 -15.69
CA GLN A 234 44.38 -4.08 -15.99
C GLN A 234 43.74 -4.52 -14.66
N ASN A 235 42.45 -4.88 -14.75
CA ASN A 235 41.62 -5.57 -13.76
C ASN A 235 40.80 -4.68 -12.82
N VAL A 236 39.61 -4.29 -13.29
CA VAL A 236 38.44 -4.28 -12.42
C VAL A 236 37.46 -5.31 -12.96
N SER A 237 37.38 -6.42 -12.23
CA SER A 237 36.48 -7.54 -12.46
C SER A 237 35.02 -7.09 -12.43
N ILE A 238 34.30 -7.46 -13.48
CA ILE A 238 32.84 -7.43 -13.54
C ILE A 238 32.33 -8.41 -12.48
N ILE A 239 31.87 -7.88 -11.34
CA ILE A 239 31.08 -8.66 -10.38
C ILE A 239 29.66 -8.75 -10.97
N LYS A 240 29.36 -9.89 -11.60
CA LYS A 240 27.98 -10.37 -11.73
C LYS A 240 27.43 -10.55 -10.31
N LYS A 241 26.49 -9.69 -9.90
CA LYS A 241 25.61 -10.00 -8.77
C LYS A 241 24.39 -10.75 -9.31
N GLU A 242 24.25 -11.95 -8.80
CA GLU A 242 23.10 -12.82 -8.90
C GLU A 242 21.84 -12.09 -8.43
N ALA A 243 20.75 -12.33 -9.15
CA ALA A 243 19.42 -11.94 -8.74
C ALA A 243 19.09 -12.66 -7.42
N SER A 244 18.94 -11.89 -6.35
CA SER A 244 18.26 -12.32 -5.14
C SER A 244 16.93 -11.58 -5.08
N ASP A 245 15.86 -12.35 -5.00
CA ASP A 245 14.51 -11.90 -4.69
C ASP A 245 14.56 -11.21 -3.32
N ILE A 246 14.52 -9.88 -3.33
CA ILE A 246 14.39 -9.04 -2.14
C ILE A 246 13.01 -8.41 -2.24
N GLU A 247 12.14 -8.78 -1.31
CA GLU A 247 10.82 -8.20 -1.14
C GLU A 247 10.93 -6.69 -0.93
N ASP A 248 10.12 -5.95 -1.68
CA ASP A 248 10.11 -4.49 -1.75
C ASP A 248 9.69 -3.85 -0.41
N ASP A 249 10.67 -3.39 0.37
CA ASP A 249 10.47 -2.35 1.37
C ASP A 249 10.37 -0.98 0.65
N GLU A 250 9.18 -0.37 0.71
CA GLU A 250 8.87 0.98 0.22
C GLU A 250 9.60 2.07 1.06
N SER A 251 10.92 2.12 1.01
CA SER A 251 11.72 3.24 1.52
C SER A 251 12.53 3.89 0.40
N PHE A 252 12.30 5.19 0.22
CA PHE A 252 12.91 6.01 -0.82
C PHE A 252 14.36 6.32 -0.42
N SER A 253 15.34 5.54 -0.89
CA SER A 253 16.75 5.88 -0.70
C SER A 253 17.11 7.12 -1.53
N LEU A 254 17.26 8.24 -0.84
CA LEU A 254 17.95 9.48 -1.26
C LEU A 254 19.47 9.27 -1.50
N GLU A 255 19.92 8.02 -1.54
CA GLU A 255 21.34 7.62 -1.52
C GLU A 255 22.01 7.65 -2.91
N LEU A 256 21.27 8.04 -3.95
CA LEU A 256 21.81 8.17 -5.31
C LEU A 256 22.38 9.56 -5.63
N LEU A 257 22.20 10.57 -4.76
CA LEU A 257 22.75 11.91 -4.98
C LEU A 257 24.14 12.16 -4.34
N ASN A 258 24.61 11.27 -3.47
CA ASN A 258 25.88 11.44 -2.72
C ASN A 258 27.09 10.73 -3.36
N LYS A 259 27.03 10.39 -4.66
CA LYS A 259 28.17 9.80 -5.39
C LYS A 259 28.50 10.59 -6.65
N LEU A 260 28.85 11.86 -6.47
CA LEU A 260 29.70 12.59 -7.41
C LEU A 260 31.13 12.58 -6.86
N PRO A 261 32.15 12.18 -7.64
CA PRO A 261 33.53 12.25 -7.19
C PRO A 261 33.99 13.71 -7.16
N ASP A 262 34.60 14.10 -6.04
CA ASP A 262 35.31 15.37 -5.88
C ASP A 262 36.42 15.51 -6.92
N THR A 263 36.18 16.26 -7.99
CA THR A 263 37.24 16.80 -8.84
C THR A 263 37.70 18.14 -8.28
N THR A 264 38.64 18.08 -7.34
CA THR A 264 39.42 19.25 -6.93
C THR A 264 40.48 19.60 -7.97
N THR A 265 40.74 20.91 -8.10
CA THR A 265 41.86 21.60 -8.77
C THR A 265 41.76 21.85 -10.28
N SER A 266 41.09 22.97 -10.62
CA SER A 266 41.50 23.79 -11.76
C SER A 266 41.69 25.23 -11.30
N THR A 267 42.95 25.65 -11.34
CA THR A 267 43.47 26.96 -10.96
C THR A 267 43.16 27.95 -12.07
N LEU A 268 42.14 28.80 -11.90
CA LEU A 268 41.91 29.94 -12.78
C LEU A 268 42.59 31.19 -12.19
N ASN A 269 43.69 31.58 -12.82
CA ASN A 269 44.39 32.84 -12.59
C ASN A 269 43.51 34.02 -13.05
N ILE A 270 42.90 34.74 -12.10
CA ILE A 270 42.35 36.08 -12.37
C ILE A 270 43.40 37.11 -11.94
N THR A 271 44.00 37.75 -12.93
CA THR A 271 44.94 38.86 -12.76
C THR A 271 44.14 40.16 -12.60
N ASN A 272 43.96 40.61 -11.35
CA ASN A 272 43.47 41.96 -11.07
C ASN A 272 44.63 42.95 -11.18
N LYS A 273 44.69 43.68 -12.30
CA LYS A 273 45.45 44.94 -12.41
C LYS A 273 44.58 46.08 -11.89
N THR A 274 44.98 46.64 -10.76
CA THR A 274 44.67 48.02 -10.36
C THR A 274 45.28 49.02 -11.35
N PRO A 275 44.61 50.16 -11.56
CA PRO A 275 45.32 51.43 -11.51
C PRO A 275 44.65 52.40 -10.52
N ASN A 276 45.52 52.99 -9.70
CA ASN A 276 45.23 54.12 -8.82
C ASN A 276 44.71 55.34 -9.61
N ALA A 277 43.64 55.97 -9.12
CA ALA A 277 43.35 57.38 -9.37
C ALA A 277 42.57 57.99 -8.18
N PRO A 278 42.75 59.28 -7.87
CA PRO A 278 42.48 59.90 -6.56
C PRO A 278 41.02 60.39 -6.40
N PRO A 279 40.59 60.77 -5.18
CA PRO A 279 39.19 61.07 -4.89
C PRO A 279 38.83 62.46 -5.41
N HIS A 280 37.81 62.53 -6.26
CA HIS A 280 37.14 63.79 -6.60
C HIS A 280 35.76 63.84 -5.96
N ASP A 281 35.56 64.94 -5.23
CA ASP A 281 34.35 65.37 -4.59
C ASP A 281 33.16 65.56 -5.56
N ASN A 282 31.97 65.34 -5.00
CA ASN A 282 30.71 66.00 -5.31
C ASN A 282 30.18 65.94 -6.75
N LEU A 283 29.42 64.89 -7.06
CA LEU A 283 28.29 64.97 -7.99
C LEU A 283 27.05 64.32 -7.35
N LYS A 284 26.15 65.18 -6.88
CA LYS A 284 24.75 64.89 -6.57
C LYS A 284 24.07 64.44 -7.86
N ILE A 285 24.08 63.14 -8.15
CA ILE A 285 23.19 62.55 -9.15
C ILE A 285 21.85 62.36 -8.44
N GLY A 286 20.87 63.18 -8.80
CA GLY A 286 19.49 62.98 -8.41
C GLY A 286 19.00 61.66 -9.01
N THR A 287 18.92 60.63 -8.17
CA THR A 287 18.26 59.36 -8.48
C THR A 287 16.77 59.61 -8.65
N SER A 288 16.37 59.90 -9.88
CA SER A 288 14.99 59.73 -10.34
C SER A 288 14.88 58.27 -10.78
N LEU A 289 14.67 57.39 -9.80
CA LEU A 289 14.61 55.93 -9.93
C LEU A 289 13.48 55.49 -9.00
N SER A 290 12.24 55.75 -9.40
CA SER A 290 11.06 55.46 -8.56
C SER A 290 9.79 55.13 -9.35
N GLU A 291 9.90 54.68 -10.61
CA GLU A 291 8.72 54.34 -11.42
C GLU A 291 8.81 52.99 -12.15
N GLU A 292 9.97 52.30 -12.17
CA GLU A 292 10.11 50.97 -12.78
C GLU A 292 9.84 49.80 -11.80
N ASN A 293 9.52 50.09 -10.54
CA ASN A 293 9.38 49.08 -9.48
C ASN A 293 7.94 48.53 -9.32
N GLU A 294 6.97 49.08 -10.07
CA GLU A 294 5.57 48.62 -10.04
C GLU A 294 5.24 47.63 -11.18
N GLU A 295 6.08 47.52 -12.23
CA GLU A 295 5.86 46.54 -13.31
C GLU A 295 6.37 45.12 -12.96
N GLU A 296 7.40 44.98 -12.11
CA GLU A 296 7.96 43.66 -11.71
C GLU A 296 6.98 42.81 -10.88
N GLU A 297 6.09 43.40 -10.08
CA GLU A 297 5.11 42.62 -9.28
C GLU A 297 4.08 41.88 -10.15
N SER A 298 3.82 42.37 -11.38
CA SER A 298 2.81 41.78 -12.27
C SER A 298 3.25 40.48 -12.95
N GLU A 299 4.56 40.28 -13.16
CA GLU A 299 5.09 39.07 -13.79
C GLU A 299 5.12 37.87 -12.82
N ASP A 300 5.38 38.13 -11.54
CA ASP A 300 5.42 37.11 -10.50
C ASP A 300 4.03 36.55 -10.18
N GLU A 301 2.99 37.40 -10.16
CA GLU A 301 1.59 36.97 -10.00
C GLU A 301 1.15 36.04 -11.15
N LEU A 302 1.51 36.37 -12.39
CA LEU A 302 1.19 35.56 -13.56
C LEU A 302 1.92 34.20 -13.53
N LEU A 303 3.17 34.17 -13.06
CA LEU A 303 3.92 32.92 -12.89
C LEU A 303 3.29 32.04 -11.81
N GLU A 304 2.84 32.64 -10.70
CA GLU A 304 2.17 31.91 -9.62
C GLU A 304 0.83 31.32 -10.06
N GLU A 305 0.01 32.08 -10.81
CA GLU A 305 -1.24 31.57 -11.39
C GLU A 305 -1.01 30.40 -12.34
N ASN A 306 -0.02 30.50 -13.24
CA ASN A 306 0.34 29.42 -14.15
C ASN A 306 0.80 28.15 -13.41
N LEU A 307 1.60 28.30 -12.34
CA LEU A 307 2.01 27.16 -11.52
C LEU A 307 0.82 26.53 -10.79
N LYS A 308 -0.10 27.34 -10.25
CA LYS A 308 -1.34 26.84 -9.62
C LYS A 308 -2.20 26.08 -10.62
N GLU A 309 -2.33 26.55 -11.85
CA GLU A 309 -3.07 25.85 -12.91
C GLU A 309 -2.44 24.50 -13.25
N ILE A 310 -1.12 24.45 -13.46
CA ILE A 310 -0.38 23.20 -13.71
C ILE A 310 -0.57 22.20 -12.56
N TRP A 311 -0.48 22.66 -11.30
CA TRP A 311 -0.70 21.80 -10.13
C TRP A 311 -2.11 21.23 -10.10
N LYS A 312 -3.12 22.05 -10.40
CA LYS A 312 -4.53 21.63 -10.45
C LYS A 312 -4.78 20.61 -11.56
N GLU A 313 -4.14 20.77 -12.72
CA GLU A 313 -4.20 19.77 -13.79
C GLU A 313 -3.53 18.45 -13.38
N CYS A 314 -2.38 18.52 -12.71
CA CYS A 314 -1.69 17.34 -12.20
C CYS A 314 -2.54 16.59 -11.16
N GLU A 315 -3.18 17.32 -10.24
CA GLU A 315 -4.09 16.75 -9.24
C GLU A 315 -5.28 16.03 -9.91
N LYS A 316 -5.92 16.66 -10.89
CA LYS A 316 -7.02 16.05 -11.67
C LYS A 316 -6.58 14.78 -12.39
N VAL A 317 -5.36 14.75 -12.94
CA VAL A 317 -4.78 13.55 -13.56
C VAL A 317 -4.58 12.44 -12.52
N PHE A 318 -4.09 12.75 -11.32
CA PHE A 318 -3.94 11.76 -10.24
C PHE A 318 -5.27 11.21 -9.74
N GLU A 319 -6.28 12.06 -9.58
CA GLU A 319 -7.63 11.63 -9.22
C GLU A 319 -8.19 10.68 -10.28
N THR A 320 -8.03 11.03 -11.57
CA THR A 320 -8.49 10.18 -12.68
C THR A 320 -7.82 8.80 -12.65
N ILE A 321 -6.50 8.76 -12.44
CA ILE A 321 -5.73 7.50 -12.32
C ILE A 321 -6.19 6.68 -11.12
N GLN A 322 -6.51 7.32 -10.01
CA GLN A 322 -7.00 6.65 -8.80
C GLN A 322 -8.39 6.05 -9.04
N VAL A 323 -9.30 6.78 -9.68
CA VAL A 323 -10.62 6.26 -10.06
C VAL A 323 -10.50 5.09 -11.03
N GLU A 324 -9.68 5.21 -12.07
CA GLU A 324 -9.42 4.11 -13.02
C GLU A 324 -8.83 2.87 -12.31
N LYS A 325 -7.97 3.06 -11.31
CA LYS A 325 -7.39 1.96 -10.51
C LYS A 325 -8.47 1.24 -9.71
N GLU A 326 -9.35 1.98 -9.07
CA GLU A 326 -10.45 1.44 -8.29
C GLU A 326 -11.45 0.70 -9.19
N GLU A 327 -11.81 1.27 -10.34
CA GLU A 327 -12.65 0.64 -11.35
C GLU A 327 -12.03 -0.67 -11.86
N ALA A 328 -10.74 -0.66 -12.23
CA ALA A 328 -10.04 -1.86 -12.70
C ALA A 328 -9.97 -2.95 -11.61
N THR A 329 -9.78 -2.54 -10.35
CA THR A 329 -9.76 -3.45 -9.20
C THR A 329 -11.13 -4.08 -8.98
N ASN A 330 -12.20 -3.29 -9.00
CA ASN A 330 -13.57 -3.77 -8.82
C ASN A 330 -13.97 -4.72 -9.94
N LYS A 331 -13.70 -4.34 -11.20
CA LYS A 331 -13.97 -5.19 -12.37
C LYS A 331 -13.25 -6.53 -12.28
N PHE A 332 -11.97 -6.54 -11.92
CA PHE A 332 -11.22 -7.78 -11.74
C PHE A 332 -11.79 -8.67 -10.63
N ILE A 333 -12.18 -8.08 -9.50
CA ILE A 333 -12.80 -8.83 -8.39
C ILE A 333 -14.15 -9.43 -8.81
N GLU A 334 -14.96 -8.69 -9.58
CA GLU A 334 -16.25 -9.14 -10.08
C GLU A 334 -16.10 -10.31 -11.07
N GLU A 335 -15.19 -10.20 -12.03
CA GLU A 335 -14.86 -11.26 -12.99
C GLU A 335 -14.39 -12.53 -12.27
N LEU A 336 -13.47 -12.40 -11.31
CA LEU A 336 -12.93 -13.53 -10.56
C LEU A 336 -13.97 -14.18 -9.64
N THR A 337 -14.88 -13.37 -9.08
CA THR A 337 -15.99 -13.86 -8.26
C THR A 337 -16.99 -14.65 -9.13
N THR A 338 -17.31 -14.15 -10.31
CA THR A 338 -18.18 -14.84 -11.28
C THR A 338 -17.57 -16.18 -11.70
N LYS A 339 -16.29 -16.15 -12.10
CA LYS A 339 -15.50 -17.36 -12.43
C LYS A 339 -15.48 -18.38 -11.27
N LYS A 340 -15.36 -17.90 -10.03
CA LYS A 340 -15.44 -18.77 -8.83
C LYS A 340 -16.79 -19.48 -8.74
N PHE A 341 -17.88 -18.74 -8.86
CA PHE A 341 -19.22 -19.31 -8.73
C PHE A 341 -19.52 -20.31 -9.85
N GLU A 342 -19.16 -19.99 -11.09
CA GLU A 342 -19.35 -20.88 -12.25
C GLU A 342 -18.61 -22.21 -12.08
N LEU A 343 -17.31 -22.17 -11.77
CA LEU A 343 -16.50 -23.39 -11.60
C LEU A 343 -16.98 -24.26 -10.44
N ILE A 344 -17.38 -23.64 -9.31
CA ILE A 344 -17.91 -24.40 -8.17
C ILE A 344 -19.28 -24.99 -8.50
N ALA A 345 -20.13 -24.26 -9.21
CA ALA A 345 -21.43 -24.75 -9.64
C ALA A 345 -21.29 -25.94 -10.61
N GLU A 346 -20.37 -25.85 -11.57
CA GLU A 346 -20.05 -26.93 -12.51
C GLU A 346 -19.56 -28.19 -11.77
N LEU A 347 -18.59 -28.04 -10.86
CA LEU A 347 -18.07 -29.17 -10.07
C LEU A 347 -19.16 -29.81 -9.20
N LYS A 348 -20.06 -29.02 -8.62
CA LYS A 348 -21.20 -29.54 -7.84
C LYS A 348 -22.22 -30.26 -8.71
N ALA A 349 -22.48 -29.76 -9.92
CA ALA A 349 -23.37 -30.41 -10.87
C ALA A 349 -22.78 -31.75 -11.34
N GLU A 350 -21.48 -31.78 -11.67
CA GLU A 350 -20.79 -33.01 -12.07
C GLU A 350 -20.76 -34.03 -10.93
N MET A 351 -20.47 -33.60 -9.70
CA MET A 351 -20.56 -34.43 -8.50
C MET A 351 -21.94 -35.07 -8.36
N LYS A 352 -23.01 -34.27 -8.50
CA LYS A 352 -24.39 -34.75 -8.41
C LYS A 352 -24.73 -35.80 -9.47
N ILE A 353 -24.26 -35.60 -10.70
CA ILE A 353 -24.44 -36.58 -11.79
C ILE A 353 -23.72 -37.89 -11.46
N ARG A 354 -22.46 -37.85 -11.01
CA ARG A 354 -21.72 -39.07 -10.67
C ARG A 354 -22.30 -39.81 -9.46
N LEU A 355 -22.75 -39.07 -8.44
CA LEU A 355 -23.43 -39.66 -7.28
C LEU A 355 -24.72 -40.38 -7.66
N SER A 356 -25.42 -39.92 -8.71
CA SER A 356 -26.62 -40.60 -9.23
C SER A 356 -26.32 -41.86 -10.04
N GLN A 357 -25.09 -42.01 -10.54
CA GLN A 357 -24.64 -43.16 -11.33
C GLN A 357 -23.98 -44.26 -10.48
N ALA A 358 -23.54 -43.93 -9.26
CA ALA A 358 -22.92 -44.89 -8.36
C ALA A 358 -23.97 -45.75 -7.65
N ASP A 359 -23.82 -47.06 -7.73
CA ASP A 359 -24.75 -48.03 -7.13
C ASP A 359 -24.42 -48.34 -5.66
N ASN A 360 -23.15 -48.20 -5.27
CA ASN A 360 -22.65 -48.52 -3.93
C ASN A 360 -22.39 -47.25 -3.09
N GLU A 361 -22.75 -47.28 -1.80
CA GLU A 361 -22.48 -46.21 -0.83
C GLU A 361 -20.98 -45.91 -0.64
N GLN A 362 -20.13 -46.94 -0.69
CA GLN A 362 -18.67 -46.73 -0.58
C GLN A 362 -18.14 -45.90 -1.76
N GLU A 363 -18.63 -46.16 -2.96
CA GLU A 363 -18.26 -45.41 -4.16
C GLU A 363 -18.78 -43.97 -4.10
N LYS A 364 -20.02 -43.77 -3.62
CA LYS A 364 -20.59 -42.42 -3.39
C LYS A 364 -19.73 -41.59 -2.44
N SER A 365 -19.30 -42.16 -1.32
CA SER A 365 -18.42 -41.50 -0.35
C SER A 365 -17.07 -41.13 -0.98
N SER A 366 -16.49 -42.03 -1.78
CA SER A 366 -15.23 -41.76 -2.49
C SER A 366 -15.37 -40.64 -3.52
N ILE A 367 -16.46 -40.63 -4.31
CA ILE A 367 -16.78 -39.57 -5.26
C ILE A 367 -16.95 -38.23 -4.53
N GLU A 368 -17.73 -38.20 -3.46
CA GLU A 368 -17.95 -36.98 -2.69
C GLU A 368 -16.62 -36.40 -2.18
N GLN A 369 -15.77 -37.23 -1.59
CA GLN A 369 -14.44 -36.81 -1.13
C GLN A 369 -13.56 -36.29 -2.28
N GLU A 370 -13.56 -36.95 -3.45
CA GLU A 370 -12.83 -36.50 -4.63
C GLU A 370 -13.26 -35.09 -5.07
N TYR A 371 -14.58 -34.83 -5.12
CA TYR A 371 -15.11 -33.53 -5.55
C TYR A 371 -14.90 -32.43 -4.51
N GLN A 372 -14.98 -32.75 -3.21
CA GLN A 372 -14.61 -31.80 -2.16
C GLN A 372 -13.14 -31.38 -2.27
N ASN A 373 -12.25 -32.33 -2.58
CA ASN A 373 -10.84 -32.04 -2.84
C ASN A 373 -10.64 -31.18 -4.11
N LYS A 374 -11.41 -31.42 -5.18
CA LYS A 374 -11.39 -30.57 -6.38
C LYS A 374 -11.88 -29.16 -6.11
N ILE A 375 -12.99 -29.00 -5.38
CA ILE A 375 -13.55 -27.69 -5.02
C ILE A 375 -12.53 -26.90 -4.21
N THR A 376 -11.97 -27.49 -3.15
CA THR A 376 -10.96 -26.83 -2.30
C THR A 376 -9.71 -26.45 -3.09
N LYS A 377 -9.22 -27.32 -3.99
CA LYS A 377 -8.09 -27.00 -4.89
C LYS A 377 -8.41 -25.82 -5.81
N THR A 378 -9.61 -25.78 -6.39
CA THR A 378 -10.07 -24.67 -7.24
C THR A 378 -10.16 -23.36 -6.45
N GLU A 379 -10.67 -23.40 -5.21
CA GLU A 379 -10.70 -22.21 -4.34
C GLU A 379 -9.32 -21.67 -4.01
N ILE A 380 -8.34 -22.56 -3.73
CA ILE A 380 -6.95 -22.16 -3.48
C ILE A 380 -6.34 -21.51 -4.73
N ASN A 381 -6.56 -22.09 -5.90
CA ASN A 381 -6.04 -21.55 -7.16
C ASN A 381 -6.63 -20.17 -7.49
N LEU A 382 -7.95 -20.01 -7.35
CA LEU A 382 -8.61 -18.71 -7.56
C LEU A 382 -8.17 -17.65 -6.55
N LYS A 383 -7.87 -18.06 -5.32
CA LYS A 383 -7.29 -17.15 -4.33
C LYS A 383 -5.90 -16.66 -4.75
N ARG A 384 -5.05 -17.56 -5.26
CA ARG A 384 -3.74 -17.19 -5.80
C ARG A 384 -3.86 -16.25 -7.00
N GLU A 385 -4.74 -16.58 -7.94
CA GLU A 385 -5.02 -15.75 -9.13
C GLU A 385 -5.50 -14.35 -8.73
N LYS A 386 -6.32 -14.25 -7.67
CA LYS A 386 -6.74 -12.96 -7.11
C LYS A 386 -5.58 -12.14 -6.58
N ASP A 387 -4.73 -12.75 -5.76
CA ASP A 387 -3.62 -12.04 -5.13
C ASP A 387 -2.60 -11.57 -6.19
N GLU A 388 -2.31 -12.41 -7.19
CA GLU A 388 -1.47 -12.08 -8.36
C GLU A 388 -2.08 -10.94 -9.19
N GLY A 389 -3.35 -11.04 -9.59
CA GLY A 389 -3.99 -10.02 -10.42
C GLY A 389 -4.16 -8.67 -9.73
N LEU A 390 -4.40 -8.65 -8.41
CA LEU A 390 -4.40 -7.40 -7.63
C LEU A 390 -3.02 -6.75 -7.56
N SER A 391 -1.95 -7.56 -7.44
CA SER A 391 -0.57 -7.08 -7.49
C SER A 391 -0.24 -6.47 -8.86
N ASP A 392 -0.65 -7.13 -9.95
CA ASP A 392 -0.45 -6.63 -11.31
C ASP A 392 -1.16 -5.31 -11.57
N ILE A 393 -2.40 -5.16 -11.09
CA ILE A 393 -3.14 -3.89 -11.15
C ILE A 393 -2.36 -2.81 -10.38
N LYS A 394 -1.95 -3.09 -9.12
CA LYS A 394 -1.18 -2.12 -8.32
C LYS A 394 0.09 -1.67 -9.06
N ASN A 395 0.85 -2.62 -9.60
CA ASN A 395 2.11 -2.36 -10.30
C ASN A 395 1.91 -1.57 -11.59
N ARG A 396 0.85 -1.86 -12.37
CA ARG A 396 0.51 -1.13 -13.59
C ARG A 396 0.22 0.35 -13.29
N PHE A 397 -0.61 0.62 -12.30
CA PHE A 397 -0.97 1.99 -11.91
C PHE A 397 0.20 2.72 -11.26
N PHE A 398 1.05 2.03 -10.49
CA PHE A 398 2.28 2.61 -9.97
C PHE A 398 3.25 3.04 -11.09
N LYS A 399 3.48 2.17 -12.09
CA LYS A 399 4.30 2.50 -13.26
C LYS A 399 3.72 3.67 -14.06
N ARG A 400 2.39 3.72 -14.25
CA ARG A 400 1.70 4.84 -14.91
C ARG A 400 1.87 6.14 -14.12
N LYS A 401 1.68 6.11 -12.81
CA LYS A 401 1.89 7.25 -11.90
C LYS A 401 3.33 7.77 -12.00
N LYS A 402 4.33 6.88 -11.93
CA LYS A 402 5.76 7.21 -12.06
C LYS A 402 6.07 7.82 -13.43
N SER A 403 5.52 7.28 -14.51
CA SER A 403 5.70 7.82 -15.86
C SER A 403 5.13 9.23 -16.00
N ILE A 404 3.97 9.51 -15.41
CA ILE A 404 3.36 10.84 -15.46
C ILE A 404 4.19 11.85 -14.66
N MET A 405 4.68 11.47 -13.48
CA MET A 405 5.59 12.33 -12.72
C MET A 405 6.86 12.67 -13.47
N SER A 406 7.52 11.67 -14.09
CA SER A 406 8.71 11.94 -14.90
C SER A 406 8.46 12.90 -16.07
N LYS A 407 7.24 12.91 -16.64
CA LYS A 407 6.89 13.83 -17.73
C LYS A 407 6.73 15.26 -17.20
N ILE A 408 6.07 15.42 -16.04
CA ILE A 408 5.88 16.71 -15.37
C ILE A 408 7.22 17.32 -14.98
N ASP A 409 8.17 16.51 -14.46
CA ASP A 409 9.51 16.99 -14.12
C ASP A 409 10.27 17.51 -15.35
N ILE A 410 10.17 16.79 -16.48
CA ILE A 410 10.79 17.19 -17.75
C ILE A 410 10.16 18.48 -18.29
N GLU A 411 8.84 18.61 -18.21
CA GLU A 411 8.09 19.76 -18.74
C GLU A 411 8.29 21.02 -17.89
N SER A 412 8.36 20.85 -16.57
CA SER A 412 8.78 21.88 -15.62
C SER A 412 10.21 22.37 -15.91
N ALA A 413 11.15 21.45 -16.13
CA ALA A 413 12.52 21.80 -16.51
C ALA A 413 12.61 22.54 -17.85
N LYS A 414 11.82 22.13 -18.86
CA LYS A 414 11.73 22.82 -20.16
C LYS A 414 11.18 24.23 -20.04
N SER A 415 10.16 24.43 -19.21
CA SER A 415 9.53 25.73 -18.98
C SER A 415 10.51 26.69 -18.30
N LYS A 416 11.23 26.23 -17.28
CA LYS A 416 12.32 26.99 -16.64
C LYS A 416 13.43 27.37 -17.62
N LEU A 417 13.83 26.44 -18.48
CA LEU A 417 14.83 26.71 -19.52
C LEU A 417 14.34 27.80 -20.49
N LYS A 418 13.10 27.71 -20.96
CA LYS A 418 12.50 28.68 -21.90
C LYS A 418 12.40 30.09 -21.29
N ALA A 419 11.98 30.20 -20.03
CA ALA A 419 11.95 31.48 -19.30
C ALA A 419 13.37 32.08 -19.18
N SER A 420 14.39 31.26 -18.91
CA SER A 420 15.78 31.72 -18.84
C SER A 420 16.34 32.21 -20.20
N PHE A 421 15.85 31.67 -21.32
CA PHE A 421 16.24 32.12 -22.66
C PHE A 421 15.55 33.43 -23.07
N GLN A 422 14.30 33.63 -22.65
CA GLN A 422 13.57 34.87 -22.94
C GLN A 422 14.13 36.06 -22.15
N SER A 423 14.43 35.89 -20.85
CA SER A 423 15.08 36.94 -20.04
C SER A 423 16.48 37.33 -20.52
N LYS A 424 17.27 36.36 -21.03
CA LYS A 424 18.60 36.65 -21.60
C LYS A 424 18.56 37.39 -22.94
N ASN A 425 17.54 37.19 -23.76
CA ASN A 425 17.43 37.91 -25.03
C ASN A 425 16.95 39.35 -24.87
N MET A 426 16.19 39.66 -23.81
CA MET A 426 15.73 41.04 -23.55
C MET A 426 16.84 41.93 -22.96
N SER A 427 17.80 41.36 -22.23
CA SER A 427 18.94 42.11 -21.67
C SER A 427 20.05 42.41 -22.68
N PHE A 428 20.05 41.80 -23.87
CA PHE A 428 21.07 42.06 -24.91
C PHE A 428 20.71 43.22 -25.84
N LEU A 429 19.42 43.60 -25.92
CA LEU A 429 18.94 44.69 -26.77
C LEU A 429 18.94 46.06 -26.08
N SER A 430 19.23 46.13 -24.78
CA SER A 430 19.22 47.36 -23.97
C SER A 430 20.61 47.95 -23.72
N THR A 431 21.60 47.67 -24.56
CA THR A 431 22.83 48.49 -24.56
C THR A 431 22.53 49.83 -25.28
N PRO A 432 22.67 50.98 -24.61
CA PRO A 432 22.49 52.27 -25.26
C PRO A 432 23.66 52.49 -26.22
N SER A 433 23.43 52.23 -27.50
CA SER A 433 24.34 52.60 -28.59
C SER A 433 24.32 54.12 -28.75
N SER A 434 25.17 54.81 -28.00
CA SER A 434 25.51 56.21 -28.22
C SER A 434 26.54 56.32 -29.36
N HIS A 435 26.10 56.10 -30.60
CA HIS A 435 26.85 56.53 -31.78
C HIS A 435 25.91 56.99 -32.89
N SER A 436 25.60 58.29 -32.85
CA SER A 436 25.02 59.03 -33.97
C SER A 436 26.08 59.17 -35.07
N PHE A 437 25.88 58.50 -36.21
CA PHE A 437 26.51 58.91 -37.47
C PHE A 437 25.43 59.24 -38.50
N TYR A 438 25.65 60.39 -39.14
CA TYR A 438 24.76 61.06 -40.08
C TYR A 438 24.46 60.22 -41.33
N LEU A 439 23.18 60.24 -41.70
CA LEU A 439 22.54 60.24 -43.03
C LEU A 439 23.40 59.90 -44.27
N SER A 440 22.89 58.94 -45.06
CA SER A 440 22.91 59.02 -46.53
C SER A 440 21.60 58.42 -47.09
N PRO A 441 20.84 59.13 -47.95
CA PRO A 441 19.58 58.63 -48.51
C PRO A 441 19.77 58.17 -49.95
N TYR A 442 19.55 56.89 -50.28
CA TYR A 442 19.27 56.51 -51.66
C TYR A 442 18.43 55.23 -51.76
N GLU A 443 17.37 55.34 -52.57
CA GLU A 443 16.71 54.32 -53.39
C GLU A 443 15.82 53.20 -52.78
N GLN A 444 14.52 53.53 -52.77
CA GLN A 444 13.41 52.85 -53.46
C GLN A 444 13.51 51.36 -53.90
N SER A 445 12.46 50.63 -53.47
CA SER A 445 11.64 49.64 -54.22
C SER A 445 12.00 48.13 -54.11
N PRO A 446 11.09 47.20 -54.50
CA PRO A 446 9.87 46.88 -53.76
C PRO A 446 9.61 45.36 -53.56
N LYS A 447 8.64 45.04 -52.68
CA LYS A 447 7.72 43.88 -52.72
C LYS A 447 8.32 42.47 -52.91
N LYS A 448 8.08 41.60 -51.92
CA LYS A 448 7.46 40.29 -52.17
C LYS A 448 6.63 39.84 -50.97
N ALA A 449 5.34 39.70 -51.23
CA ALA A 449 4.36 39.08 -50.36
C ALA A 449 4.65 37.58 -50.22
N ALA A 450 4.41 37.04 -49.02
CA ALA A 450 4.15 35.63 -48.82
C ALA A 450 2.96 35.51 -47.84
N GLN A 451 1.87 34.95 -48.38
CA GLN A 451 0.66 34.43 -47.74
C GLN A 451 1.04 33.53 -46.54
N VAL A 452 0.40 33.51 -45.37
CA VAL A 452 -1.03 33.43 -45.00
C VAL A 452 -1.78 32.27 -45.68
N GLU A 453 -1.49 31.05 -45.22
CA GLU A 453 -2.45 29.95 -45.06
C GLU A 453 -2.04 29.26 -43.74
N GLY A 454 -2.87 29.07 -42.72
CA GLY A 454 -4.22 28.54 -42.77
C GLY A 454 -4.21 27.06 -42.37
N LEU A 455 -3.69 26.69 -41.19
CA LEU A 455 -3.81 25.33 -40.66
C LEU A 455 -4.86 25.27 -39.55
N VAL A 456 -6.05 24.96 -40.03
CA VAL A 456 -7.27 24.59 -39.34
C VAL A 456 -7.02 23.42 -38.39
N SER A 457 -7.43 23.61 -37.14
CA SER A 457 -7.63 22.59 -36.12
C SER A 457 -8.54 21.47 -36.65
N LYS A 458 -8.02 20.25 -36.76
CA LYS A 458 -8.86 19.05 -36.93
C LYS A 458 -9.21 18.50 -35.55
N GLU A 459 -10.42 18.80 -35.10
CA GLU A 459 -11.11 18.05 -34.07
C GLU A 459 -11.21 16.57 -34.49
N TYR A 460 -10.56 15.68 -33.74
CA TYR A 460 -10.85 14.26 -33.81
C TYR A 460 -12.10 13.97 -32.96
N VAL A 461 -13.26 14.10 -33.59
CA VAL A 461 -14.52 13.52 -33.08
C VAL A 461 -14.44 12.01 -33.26
N MET A 462 -14.14 11.27 -32.20
CA MET A 462 -14.36 9.82 -32.17
C MET A 462 -15.88 9.55 -32.13
N LYS A 463 -16.47 9.29 -33.30
CA LYS A 463 -17.78 8.66 -33.38
C LYS A 463 -17.66 7.16 -33.05
N PRO A 464 -18.60 6.59 -32.28
CA PRO A 464 -18.61 5.18 -31.96
C PRO A 464 -19.04 4.34 -33.16
N SER A 465 -18.23 3.34 -33.51
CA SER A 465 -18.57 2.34 -34.54
C SER A 465 -19.69 1.41 -34.08
N PRO A 466 -20.53 0.92 -35.00
CA PRO A 466 -21.77 0.22 -34.66
C PRO A 466 -21.55 -1.24 -34.27
N LYS A 467 -22.43 -1.72 -33.39
CA LYS A 467 -22.60 -3.10 -32.96
C LYS A 467 -22.77 -4.05 -34.16
N THR A 468 -21.81 -4.93 -34.37
CA THR A 468 -21.99 -6.10 -35.25
C THR A 468 -22.59 -7.24 -34.44
N LEU A 469 -23.88 -7.48 -34.67
CA LEU A 469 -24.55 -8.73 -34.33
C LEU A 469 -23.96 -9.86 -35.19
N LEU A 470 -23.35 -10.87 -34.57
CA LEU A 470 -23.11 -12.15 -35.20
C LEU A 470 -23.65 -13.28 -34.32
N SER A 471 -24.64 -13.94 -34.90
CA SER A 471 -25.34 -15.15 -34.54
C SER A 471 -24.43 -16.38 -34.36
N PRO A 472 -24.93 -17.43 -33.69
CA PRO A 472 -24.13 -18.55 -33.19
C PRO A 472 -23.76 -19.56 -34.29
N SER A 473 -22.47 -19.89 -34.38
CA SER A 473 -21.94 -20.98 -35.20
C SER A 473 -22.00 -22.30 -34.43
N ALA A 474 -22.49 -23.33 -35.12
CA ALA A 474 -22.62 -24.74 -34.73
C ALA A 474 -21.31 -25.40 -34.21
N PRO A 475 -21.39 -26.53 -33.48
CA PRO A 475 -20.26 -27.14 -32.80
C PRO A 475 -19.43 -28.05 -33.73
N PRO A 476 -18.10 -28.14 -33.56
CA PRO A 476 -17.32 -29.12 -34.28
C PRO A 476 -17.43 -30.50 -33.60
N LYS A 477 -18.03 -31.45 -34.33
CA LYS A 477 -17.78 -32.88 -34.19
C LYS A 477 -16.32 -33.15 -34.56
N ASN A 478 -15.56 -33.77 -33.65
CA ASN A 478 -14.67 -34.91 -33.90
C ASN A 478 -13.62 -35.06 -32.77
N MET A 479 -13.75 -36.15 -32.01
CA MET A 479 -12.73 -36.67 -31.10
C MET A 479 -11.60 -37.35 -31.88
N PRO A 480 -10.35 -37.30 -31.40
CA PRO A 480 -9.38 -38.37 -31.62
C PRO A 480 -9.35 -39.30 -30.39
N LYS A 481 -9.62 -40.59 -30.64
CA LYS A 481 -9.39 -41.68 -29.69
C LYS A 481 -7.89 -41.84 -29.45
N THR A 482 -7.42 -41.67 -28.22
CA THR A 482 -6.08 -42.09 -27.79
C THR A 482 -6.15 -43.49 -27.15
N PRO A 483 -5.23 -44.42 -27.48
CA PRO A 483 -5.24 -45.75 -26.90
C PRO A 483 -4.55 -45.76 -25.52
N THR A 484 -5.31 -46.14 -24.49
CA THR A 484 -4.80 -46.41 -23.15
C THR A 484 -4.01 -47.71 -23.14
N ARG A 485 -2.67 -47.62 -23.11
CA ARG A 485 -1.77 -48.76 -22.87
C ARG A 485 -1.71 -49.02 -21.35
N MET A 486 -2.48 -50.00 -20.89
CA MET A 486 -2.36 -50.52 -19.52
C MET A 486 -0.99 -51.20 -19.34
N LYS A 487 -0.18 -50.69 -18.41
CA LYS A 487 0.95 -51.43 -17.85
C LYS A 487 0.41 -52.29 -16.70
N LYS A 488 0.46 -53.62 -16.87
CA LYS A 488 0.35 -54.56 -15.75
C LYS A 488 1.53 -54.32 -14.81
N ILE A 489 1.24 -54.05 -13.54
CA ILE A 489 2.21 -54.10 -12.45
C ILE A 489 1.91 -55.41 -11.73
N ASP A 490 2.78 -56.40 -11.91
CA ASP A 490 2.77 -57.64 -11.14
C ASP A 490 3.28 -57.34 -9.72
N PHE A 491 2.41 -57.49 -8.72
CA PHE A 491 2.81 -57.53 -7.33
C PHE A 491 3.21 -58.96 -6.97
N GLY A 492 4.52 -59.21 -6.96
CA GLY A 492 5.09 -60.40 -6.32
C GLY A 492 4.96 -60.28 -4.80
N LEU A 493 4.24 -61.22 -4.20
CA LEU A 493 4.28 -61.47 -2.75
C LEU A 493 5.57 -62.22 -2.41
N PRO A 494 6.32 -61.81 -1.37
CA PRO A 494 7.35 -62.65 -0.79
C PRO A 494 6.75 -63.62 0.25
N ASN A 495 7.29 -64.85 0.26
CA ASN A 495 7.11 -65.85 1.31
C ASN A 495 7.68 -65.39 2.66
#